data_AF-Q866G6-F1
#
_entry.id   AF-Q866G6-F1
#
_cell.length_a   1.000
_cell.length_b   1.000
_cell.length_c   1.000
_cell.angle_alpha   90.00
_cell.angle_beta   90.00
_cell.angle_gamma   90.00
#
_symmetry.space_group_name_H-M   'P 1'
#
loop_
_entity.id
_entity.type
_entity.pdbx_description
1 polymer ?
#
loop_
_entity_poly.entity_id
_entity_poly.type
_entity_poly.pdbx_seq_one_letter_code
_entity_poly.pdbx_strand_id
1 'polypeptide(L)'
;LAECYGLRLKHMKSDEIHWLHPQLTVGEVQEKYECLHVEAEWRYDLQIRYLPEDFMEALKEDRTTLLYFYQQLRNDYMQRYASKVSEGMALQLGCLELRRFFKDMPHNALDKKSNFELLEKEVGLDLFFPKQMQ
;
A
#
# COMPACT_ATOMS: atom_id res chain seq x y z
N LEU A 1 -4.55 15.91 -9.98
CA LEU A 1 -4.83 14.46 -9.89
C LEU A 1 -5.85 14.09 -8.81
N ALA A 2 -6.61 15.05 -8.24
CA ALA A 2 -7.61 14.74 -7.22
C ALA A 2 -8.71 13.78 -7.73
N GLU A 3 -9.10 13.91 -8.99
CA GLU A 3 -10.07 13.01 -9.68
C GLU A 3 -9.60 11.55 -9.78
N CYS A 4 -8.31 11.27 -9.53
CA CYS A 4 -7.79 9.90 -9.52
C CYS A 4 -8.26 9.11 -8.29
N TYR A 5 -8.61 9.80 -7.22
CA TYR A 5 -9.00 9.22 -5.96
C TYR A 5 -10.46 8.77 -5.96
N GLY A 6 -10.70 7.60 -5.37
CA GLY A 6 -12.01 7.06 -5.07
C GLY A 6 -12.06 6.59 -3.62
N LEU A 7 -13.27 6.51 -3.08
CA LEU A 7 -13.50 6.01 -1.73
C LEU A 7 -14.05 4.58 -1.80
N ARG A 8 -13.44 3.68 -1.03
CA ARG A 8 -13.80 2.27 -0.99
C ARG A 8 -14.24 1.88 0.41
N LEU A 9 -15.45 1.34 0.52
CA LEU A 9 -15.95 0.71 1.73
C LEU A 9 -15.62 -0.79 1.68
N LYS A 10 -14.98 -1.32 2.71
CA LYS A 10 -14.62 -2.74 2.82
C LYS A 10 -15.18 -3.32 4.11
N HIS A 11 -15.83 -4.48 4.00
CA HIS A 11 -16.20 -5.26 5.17
C HIS A 11 -14.96 -6.01 5.69
N MET A 12 -14.74 -5.98 7.00
CA MET A 12 -13.51 -6.47 7.61
C MET A 12 -13.53 -7.98 7.88
N LYS A 13 -14.72 -8.60 7.90
CA LYS A 13 -14.91 -10.03 8.18
C LYS A 13 -15.27 -10.87 6.95
N SER A 14 -15.52 -10.24 5.81
CA SER A 14 -15.78 -10.90 4.52
C SER A 14 -14.96 -10.24 3.41
N ASP A 15 -15.08 -10.76 2.19
CA ASP A 15 -14.47 -10.16 1.00
C ASP A 15 -15.34 -9.07 0.35
N GLU A 16 -16.39 -8.63 1.04
CA GLU A 16 -17.33 -7.63 0.53
C GLU A 16 -16.67 -6.25 0.43
N ILE A 17 -16.80 -5.65 -0.76
CA ILE A 17 -16.18 -4.38 -1.11
C ILE A 17 -17.15 -3.57 -1.96
N HIS A 18 -17.36 -2.31 -1.58
CA HIS A 18 -18.15 -1.34 -2.33
C HIS A 18 -17.30 -0.14 -2.68
N TRP A 19 -17.26 0.22 -3.96
CA TRP A 19 -16.71 1.50 -4.36
C TRP A 19 -17.82 2.55 -4.33
N LEU A 20 -17.59 3.61 -3.58
CA LEU A 20 -18.57 4.67 -3.35
C LEU A 20 -18.46 5.68 -4.49
N HIS A 21 -19.58 5.92 -5.17
CA HIS A 21 -19.64 6.94 -6.21
C HIS A 21 -19.46 8.33 -5.58
N PRO A 22 -18.72 9.27 -6.20
CA PRO A 22 -18.44 10.58 -5.61
C PRO A 22 -19.68 11.43 -5.27
N GLN A 23 -20.82 11.13 -5.89
CA GLN A 23 -22.08 11.84 -5.65
C GLN A 23 -22.96 11.19 -4.55
N LEU A 24 -22.58 10.02 -4.03
CA LEU A 24 -23.30 9.44 -2.88
C LEU A 24 -23.00 10.25 -1.64
N THR A 25 -24.05 10.61 -0.90
CA THR A 25 -23.93 11.23 0.40
C THR A 25 -23.52 10.20 1.45
N VAL A 26 -22.91 10.66 2.54
CA VAL A 26 -22.54 9.77 3.65
C VAL A 26 -23.78 9.06 4.21
N GLY A 27 -24.90 9.76 4.39
CA GLY A 27 -26.15 9.16 4.89
C GLY A 27 -26.65 8.00 4.03
N GLU A 28 -26.66 8.16 2.70
CA GLU A 28 -27.05 7.09 1.78
C GLU A 28 -26.14 5.86 1.86
N VAL A 29 -24.83 6.06 2.12
CA VAL A 29 -23.88 4.95 2.32
C VAL A 29 -24.19 4.20 3.61
N GLN A 30 -24.47 4.92 4.70
CA GLN A 30 -24.80 4.31 5.98
C GLN A 30 -26.11 3.51 5.91
N GLU A 31 -27.15 4.09 5.31
CA GLU A 31 -28.46 3.45 5.14
C GLU A 31 -28.39 2.22 4.22
N LYS A 32 -27.49 2.22 3.24
CA LYS A 32 -27.40 1.14 2.24
C LYS A 32 -26.50 -0.01 2.66
N TYR A 33 -25.40 0.28 3.36
CA TYR A 33 -24.34 -0.71 3.63
C TYR A 33 -24.11 -0.91 5.13
N GLU A 34 -23.99 0.17 5.90
CA GLU A 34 -23.70 0.05 7.33
C GLU A 34 -24.88 -0.50 8.11
N CYS A 35 -26.13 -0.30 7.67
CA CYS A 35 -27.31 -0.86 8.33
C CYS A 35 -27.35 -2.40 8.37
N LEU A 36 -26.56 -3.07 7.53
CA LEU A 36 -26.54 -4.52 7.39
C LEU A 36 -25.69 -5.20 8.46
N HIS A 37 -24.76 -4.47 9.08
CA HIS A 37 -23.74 -4.99 10.00
C HIS A 37 -23.45 -3.96 11.10
N VAL A 38 -22.64 -4.30 12.11
CA VAL A 38 -22.23 -3.31 13.11
C VAL A 38 -21.17 -2.38 12.47
N GLU A 39 -21.24 -1.06 12.71
CA GLU A 39 -20.32 -0.06 12.11
C GLU A 39 -18.83 -0.45 12.23
N ALA A 40 -18.43 -1.08 13.34
CA ALA A 40 -17.06 -1.52 13.59
C ALA A 40 -16.55 -2.62 12.63
N GLU A 41 -17.42 -3.17 11.77
CA GLU A 41 -17.08 -4.18 10.78
C GLU A 41 -16.77 -3.57 9.40
N TRP A 42 -16.93 -2.26 9.24
CA TRP A 42 -16.66 -1.55 7.99
C TRP A 42 -15.42 -0.65 8.08
N ARG A 43 -14.69 -0.53 6.96
CA ARG A 43 -13.54 0.37 6.84
C ARG A 43 -13.60 1.15 5.53
N TYR A 44 -13.38 2.45 5.64
CA TYR A 44 -13.21 3.34 4.51
C TYR A 44 -11.73 3.44 4.13
N ASP A 45 -11.40 3.04 2.91
CA ASP A 45 -10.08 3.19 2.31
C ASP A 45 -10.15 4.25 1.21
N LEU A 46 -9.43 5.37 1.36
CA LEU A 46 -9.14 6.25 0.23
C LEU A 46 -8.16 5.54 -0.70
N GLN A 47 -8.42 5.51 -2.01
CA GLN A 47 -7.55 4.82 -2.96
C GLN A 47 -7.49 5.54 -4.29
N ILE A 48 -6.34 5.45 -4.98
CA ILE A 48 -6.27 5.80 -6.39
C ILE A 48 -6.92 4.67 -7.17
N ARG A 49 -7.96 5.03 -7.93
CA ARG A 49 -8.76 4.09 -8.73
C ARG A 49 -8.78 4.47 -10.21
N TYR A 50 -8.82 5.77 -10.49
CA TYR A 50 -8.94 6.29 -11.85
C TYR A 50 -7.56 6.80 -12.28
N LEU A 51 -6.96 6.13 -13.26
CA LEU A 51 -5.67 6.55 -13.81
C LEU A 51 -5.90 7.28 -15.13
N PRO A 52 -5.29 8.46 -15.35
CA PRO A 52 -5.28 9.08 -16.66
C PRO A 52 -4.44 8.24 -17.63
N GLU A 53 -4.60 8.46 -18.93
CA GLU A 53 -3.92 7.70 -19.97
C GLU A 53 -2.39 7.80 -19.85
N ASP A 54 -1.89 8.98 -19.48
CA ASP A 54 -0.49 9.33 -19.27
C ASP A 54 -0.06 9.32 -17.79
N PHE A 55 -0.70 8.48 -16.96
CA PHE A 55 -0.56 8.55 -15.50
C PHE A 55 0.88 8.54 -14.98
N MET A 56 1.80 7.84 -15.63
CA MET A 56 3.20 7.84 -15.19
C MET A 56 3.86 9.21 -15.31
N GLU A 57 3.59 9.96 -16.38
CA GLU A 57 4.12 11.32 -16.52
C GLU A 57 3.38 12.28 -15.60
N ALA A 58 2.05 12.19 -15.56
CA ALA A 58 1.23 13.04 -14.69
C ALA A 58 1.58 12.87 -13.19
N LEU A 59 1.83 11.64 -12.72
CA LEU A 59 2.22 11.37 -11.34
C LEU A 59 3.63 11.88 -11.01
N LYS A 60 4.57 11.91 -11.95
CA LYS A 60 5.92 12.46 -11.68
C LYS A 60 5.86 13.94 -11.30
N GLU A 61 4.91 14.68 -11.88
CA GLU A 61 4.67 16.08 -11.57
C GLU A 61 3.98 16.29 -10.20
N ASP A 62 3.34 15.25 -9.66
CA ASP A 62 2.71 15.26 -8.33
C ASP A 62 3.27 14.15 -7.43
N ARG A 63 4.37 14.49 -6.76
CA ARG A 63 5.08 13.57 -5.87
C ARG A 63 4.21 12.96 -4.77
N THR A 64 3.21 13.70 -4.28
CA THR A 64 2.34 13.21 -3.19
C THR A 64 1.45 12.09 -3.71
N THR A 65 0.78 12.33 -4.85
CA THR A 65 -0.08 11.32 -5.49
C THR A 65 0.74 10.12 -5.96
N LEU A 66 1.95 10.34 -6.51
CA LEU A 66 2.88 9.25 -6.88
C LEU A 66 3.24 8.36 -5.68
N LEU A 67 3.63 8.97 -4.56
CA LEU A 67 4.00 8.22 -3.36
C LEU A 67 2.79 7.49 -2.76
N TYR A 68 1.60 8.10 -2.81
CA TYR A 68 0.36 7.45 -2.39
C TYR A 68 0.06 6.21 -3.24
N PHE A 69 0.14 6.34 -4.57
CA PHE A 69 -0.11 5.23 -5.49
C PHE A 69 0.91 4.11 -5.29
N TYR A 70 2.19 4.47 -5.15
CA TYR A 70 3.26 3.53 -4.86
C TYR A 70 2.97 2.74 -3.58
N GLN A 71 2.60 3.40 -2.48
CA GLN A 71 2.27 2.73 -1.22
C GLN A 71 1.05 1.83 -1.34
N GLN A 72 0.02 2.26 -2.08
CA GLN A 72 -1.15 1.44 -2.35
C GLN A 72 -0.79 0.15 -3.10
N LEU A 73 -0.01 0.24 -4.17
CA LEU A 73 0.45 -0.92 -4.95
C LEU A 73 1.40 -1.81 -4.14
N ARG A 74 2.30 -1.22 -3.36
CA ARG A 74 3.22 -1.94 -2.48
C ARG A 74 2.46 -2.75 -1.43
N ASN A 75 1.42 -2.18 -0.81
CA ASN A 75 0.60 -2.88 0.16
C ASN A 75 -0.13 -4.07 -0.49
N ASP A 76 -0.67 -3.90 -1.69
CA ASP A 76 -1.32 -4.99 -2.43
C ASP A 76 -0.31 -6.08 -2.83
N TYR A 77 0.89 -5.69 -3.28
CA TYR A 77 2.01 -6.59 -3.54
C TYR A 77 2.36 -7.42 -2.30
N MET A 78 2.64 -6.78 -1.16
CA MET A 78 3.03 -7.48 0.07
C MET A 78 1.94 -8.46 0.55
N GLN A 79 0.67 -8.09 0.43
CA GLN A 79 -0.45 -8.92 0.90
C GLN A 79 -0.77 -10.09 -0.03
N ARG A 80 -0.63 -9.92 -1.35
CA ARG A 80 -1.20 -10.86 -2.34
C ARG A 80 -0.19 -11.56 -3.22
N TYR A 81 0.98 -10.97 -3.42
CA TYR A 81 1.92 -11.38 -4.47
C TYR A 81 3.33 -11.68 -3.97
N ALA A 82 3.78 -11.07 -2.86
CA ALA A 82 5.16 -11.23 -2.39
C ALA A 82 5.54 -12.69 -2.11
N SER A 83 4.60 -13.53 -1.66
CA SER A 83 4.80 -14.97 -1.46
C SER A 83 4.65 -15.83 -2.72
N LYS A 84 4.24 -15.25 -3.85
CA LYS A 84 3.96 -15.93 -5.13
C LYS A 84 5.00 -15.66 -6.20
N VAL A 85 5.73 -14.56 -6.10
CA VAL A 85 6.83 -14.23 -7.01
C VAL A 85 8.07 -15.04 -6.66
N SER A 86 9.05 -15.07 -7.57
CA SER A 86 10.33 -15.71 -7.27
C SER A 86 11.06 -14.99 -6.13
N GLU A 87 11.85 -15.74 -5.37
CA GLU A 87 12.67 -15.20 -4.29
C GLU A 87 13.57 -14.05 -4.76
N GLY A 88 14.19 -14.19 -5.94
CA GLY A 88 15.02 -13.14 -6.53
C GLY A 88 14.25 -11.85 -6.83
N MET A 89 13.00 -11.95 -7.31
CA MET A 89 12.16 -10.77 -7.54
C MET A 89 11.75 -10.12 -6.22
N ALA A 90 11.35 -10.92 -5.22
CA ALA A 90 11.01 -10.41 -3.90
C ALA A 90 12.20 -9.72 -3.22
N LEU A 91 13.41 -10.28 -3.36
CA LEU A 91 14.66 -9.67 -2.90
C LEU A 91 14.91 -8.31 -3.57
N GLN A 92 14.78 -8.24 -4.89
CA GLN A 92 14.96 -7.01 -5.65
C GLN A 92 14.00 -5.91 -5.20
N LEU A 93 12.71 -6.22 -5.09
CA LEU A 93 11.69 -5.25 -4.67
C LEU A 93 11.88 -4.81 -3.21
N GLY A 94 12.23 -5.73 -2.30
CA GLY A 94 12.50 -5.41 -0.90
C GLY A 94 13.74 -4.51 -0.74
N CYS A 95 14.81 -4.75 -1.50
CA CYS A 95 15.99 -3.88 -1.54
C CYS A 95 15.67 -2.48 -2.10
N LEU A 96 14.82 -2.41 -3.13
CA LEU A 96 14.36 -1.15 -3.70
C LEU A 96 13.58 -0.34 -2.65
N GLU A 97 12.72 -1.00 -1.88
CA GLU A 97 11.99 -0.36 -0.79
C GLU A 97 12.90 0.04 0.37
N LEU A 98 13.87 -0.78 0.78
CA LEU A 98 14.86 -0.40 1.79
C LEU A 98 15.57 0.90 1.41
N ARG A 99 16.00 1.01 0.15
CA ARG A 99 16.66 2.23 -0.34
C ARG A 99 15.71 3.43 -0.35
N ARG A 100 14.45 3.24 -0.71
CA ARG A 100 13.43 4.29 -0.71
C ARG A 100 13.08 4.76 0.72
N PHE A 101 12.93 3.80 1.64
CA PHE A 101 12.55 4.03 3.03
C PHE A 101 13.66 4.76 3.79
N PHE A 102 14.90 4.29 3.65
CA PHE A 102 16.09 4.91 4.24
C PHE A 102 16.82 5.82 3.24
N LYS A 103 16.10 6.81 2.70
CA LYS A 103 16.60 7.73 1.66
C LYS A 103 17.94 8.41 2.01
N ASP A 104 18.18 8.68 3.30
CA ASP A 104 19.35 9.41 3.82
C ASP A 104 20.46 8.47 4.33
N MET A 105 20.26 7.14 4.27
CA MET A 105 21.25 6.17 4.71
C MET A 105 22.43 6.10 3.71
N PRO A 106 23.69 6.00 4.19
CA PRO A 106 24.85 5.76 3.33
C PRO A 106 24.72 4.47 2.52
N HIS A 107 25.26 4.46 1.29
CA HIS A 107 25.13 3.33 0.37
C HIS A 107 25.73 2.02 0.89
N ASN A 108 26.77 2.09 1.72
CA ASN A 108 27.48 0.96 2.33
C ASN A 108 27.07 0.72 3.79
N ALA A 109 26.00 1.37 4.28
CA ALA A 109 25.64 1.30 5.69
C ALA A 109 25.29 -0.12 6.15
N LEU A 110 24.69 -0.92 5.26
CA LEU A 110 24.25 -2.29 5.56
C LEU A 110 25.36 -3.34 5.36
N ASP A 111 26.53 -2.96 4.85
CA ASP A 111 27.71 -3.86 4.75
C ASP A 111 28.23 -4.22 6.15
N LYS A 112 27.99 -3.34 7.13
CA LYS A 112 28.31 -3.59 8.54
C LYS A 112 27.22 -4.45 9.16
N LYS A 113 27.58 -5.68 9.56
CA LYS A 113 26.68 -6.62 10.23
C LYS A 113 25.89 -6.00 11.39
N SER A 114 26.53 -5.17 12.23
CA SER A 114 25.87 -4.50 13.35
C SER A 114 24.72 -3.59 12.93
N ASN A 115 24.83 -2.92 11.78
CA ASN A 115 23.79 -2.04 11.27
C ASN A 115 22.62 -2.84 10.69
N PHE A 116 22.92 -3.98 10.04
CA PHE A 116 21.90 -4.90 9.56
C PHE A 116 21.12 -5.53 10.73
N GLU A 117 21.82 -6.01 11.76
CA GLU A 117 21.21 -6.56 12.99
C GLU A 117 20.33 -5.50 13.70
N LEU A 118 20.76 -4.24 13.72
CA LEU A 118 19.96 -3.14 14.26
C LEU A 118 18.69 -2.90 13.44
N LEU A 119 18.79 -2.92 12.11
CA LEU A 119 17.63 -2.75 11.22
C LEU A 119 16.61 -3.87 11.44
N GLU A 120 17.06 -5.11 11.49
CA GLU A 120 16.19 -6.26 11.74
C GLU A 120 15.50 -6.16 13.11
N LYS A 121 16.22 -5.72 14.14
CA LYS A 121 15.69 -5.59 15.50
C LYS A 121 14.69 -4.44 15.66
N GLU A 122 15.00 -3.26 15.14
CA GLU A 122 14.22 -2.04 15.40
C GLU A 122 13.07 -1.85 14.40
N VAL A 123 13.22 -2.35 13.17
CA VAL A 123 12.25 -2.11 12.08
C VAL A 123 11.58 -3.40 11.61
N GLY A 124 12.32 -4.51 11.58
CA GLY A 124 11.82 -5.79 11.07
C GLY A 124 11.96 -5.92 9.55
N LEU A 125 12.48 -7.07 9.11
CA LEU A 125 12.65 -7.36 7.69
C LEU A 125 11.34 -7.74 7.00
N ASP A 126 10.30 -8.10 7.76
CA ASP A 126 8.96 -8.45 7.28
C ASP A 126 8.22 -7.27 6.64
N LEU A 127 8.66 -6.05 6.94
CA LEU A 127 8.18 -4.86 6.23
C LEU A 127 8.66 -4.83 4.78
N PHE A 128 9.82 -5.42 4.46
CA PHE A 128 10.46 -5.32 3.14
C PHE A 128 10.40 -6.63 2.34
N PHE A 129 10.42 -7.77 3.04
CA PHE A 129 10.49 -9.10 2.46
C PHE A 129 9.32 -9.98 2.94
N PRO A 130 8.81 -10.89 2.11
CA PRO A 130 7.77 -11.83 2.51
C PRO A 130 8.29 -12.81 3.59
N LYS A 131 7.39 -13.26 4.47
CA LYS A 131 7.72 -14.14 5.61
C LYS A 131 8.42 -15.46 5.22
N GLN A 132 8.24 -15.93 3.98
CA GLN A 132 8.88 -17.16 3.50
C GLN A 132 10.40 -16.99 3.26
N MET A 133 10.90 -15.75 3.22
CA MET A 133 12.32 -15.43 3.03
C MET A 133 13.06 -15.20 4.36
N GLN A 134 12.38 -15.36 5.50
CA GLN A 134 12.95 -15.32 6.84
C GLN A 134 13.14 -16.75 7.35
#